data_AF-A0A3C0KDV9-F1
#
_entry.id   AF-A0A3C0KDV9-F1
#
_cell.length_a   1.000
_cell.length_b   1.000
_cell.length_c   1.000
_cell.angle_alpha   90.00
_cell.angle_beta   90.00
_cell.angle_gamma   90.00
#
_symmetry.space_group_name_H-M   'P 1'
#
loop_
_entity.id
_entity.type
_entity.pdbx_description
1 polymer ?
#
loop_
_entity_poly.entity_id
_entity_poly.type
_entity_poly.pdbx_seq_one_letter_code
_entity_poly.pdbx_strand_id
1 'polypeptide(L)'
;MKVLDLQCERQHVFEGWFASEEDYHQQLERGLLSCPVCGATAVQKMLSAPRLNLGRGDGVATGEAPAPQPAAGSQGAPAGLQAQVLRAMRELIARTEDVGERFADEARAMHHGEIEQRSIRGRTTPDVARELIDEGIDILPLPDLPAVKETLQ
;
A
#
# COMPACT_ATOMS: atom_id res chain seq x y z
N MET A 1 9.66 18.75 -17.97
CA MET A 1 9.31 17.45 -17.37
C MET A 1 10.43 17.05 -16.42
N LYS A 2 10.15 16.99 -15.11
CA LYS A 2 11.05 16.53 -14.06
C LYS A 2 10.42 15.32 -13.39
N VAL A 3 11.20 14.28 -13.16
CA VAL A 3 10.79 13.12 -12.34
C VAL A 3 11.45 13.29 -10.97
N LEU A 4 10.64 13.25 -9.91
CA LEU A 4 11.09 13.40 -8.54
C LEU A 4 10.72 12.15 -7.74
N ASP A 5 11.65 11.65 -6.93
CA ASP A 5 11.36 10.64 -5.92
C ASP A 5 10.65 11.30 -4.73
N LEU A 6 9.45 10.82 -4.42
CA LEU A 6 8.62 11.30 -3.32
C LEU A 6 8.43 10.20 -2.27
N GLN A 7 8.23 10.60 -1.03
CA GLN A 7 7.94 9.72 0.08
C GLN A 7 6.80 10.28 0.93
N CYS A 8 5.86 9.45 1.36
CA CYS A 8 4.83 9.85 2.33
C CYS A 8 5.24 9.59 3.78
N GLU A 9 4.48 10.11 4.74
CA GLU A 9 4.70 9.90 6.20
C GLU A 9 4.80 8.42 6.62
N ARG A 10 4.17 7.51 5.85
CA ARG A 10 4.21 6.05 6.04
C ARG A 10 5.39 5.37 5.34
N GLN A 11 6.37 6.16 4.88
CA GLN A 11 7.59 5.72 4.19
C GLN A 11 7.37 5.02 2.84
N HIS A 12 6.20 5.14 2.21
CA HIS A 12 6.02 4.66 0.83
C HIS A 12 6.74 5.58 -0.14
N VAL A 13 7.60 5.01 -0.98
CA VAL A 13 8.34 5.72 -2.02
C VAL A 13 7.64 5.57 -3.36
N PHE A 14 7.48 6.66 -4.10
CA PHE A 14 6.86 6.69 -5.41
C PHE A 14 7.42 7.85 -6.25
N GLU A 15 7.27 7.78 -7.57
CA GLU A 15 7.74 8.81 -8.49
C GLU A 15 6.62 9.80 -8.84
N GLY A 16 6.94 11.10 -8.85
CA GLY A 16 6.06 12.16 -9.31
C GLY A 16 6.61 12.83 -10.58
N TRP A 17 5.74 13.07 -11.55
CA TRP A 17 6.07 13.68 -12.83
C TRP A 17 5.52 15.09 -12.89
N PHE A 18 6.43 16.08 -12.99
CA PHE A 18 6.08 17.50 -12.90
C PHE A 18 6.55 18.25 -14.14
N ALA A 19 5.84 19.33 -14.50
CA ALA A 19 6.26 20.17 -15.61
C ALA A 19 7.61 20.86 -15.31
N SER A 20 7.73 21.37 -14.07
CA SER A 20 8.88 22.06 -13.50
C SER A 20 8.99 21.76 -11.99
N GLU A 21 10.00 22.31 -11.32
CA GLU A 21 10.11 22.18 -9.85
C GLU A 21 9.15 23.10 -9.12
N GLU A 22 8.86 24.25 -9.71
CA GLU A 22 7.88 25.21 -9.20
C GLU A 22 6.44 24.66 -9.28
N ASP A 23 6.16 23.83 -10.29
CA ASP A 23 4.91 23.07 -10.39
C ASP A 23 4.76 22.07 -9.23
N TYR A 24 5.84 21.36 -8.86
CA TYR A 24 5.84 20.50 -7.68
C TYR A 24 5.53 21.30 -6.39
N HIS A 25 6.20 22.44 -6.18
CA HIS A 25 5.95 23.28 -5.01
C HIS A 25 4.50 23.78 -4.95
N GLN A 26 3.94 24.26 -6.06
CA GLN A 26 2.55 24.71 -6.12
C GLN A 26 1.55 23.58 -5.84
N GLN A 27 1.78 22.37 -6.37
CA GLN A 27 0.90 21.23 -6.11
C GLN A 27 1.01 20.76 -4.65
N LEU A 28 2.19 20.82 -4.06
CA LEU A 28 2.42 20.51 -2.65
C LEU A 28 1.69 21.51 -1.73
N GLU A 29 1.85 22.82 -1.96
CA GLU A 29 1.18 23.88 -1.18
C GLU A 29 -0.34 23.81 -1.28
N ARG A 30 -0.86 23.42 -2.45
CA ARG A 30 -2.29 23.23 -2.67
C ARG A 30 -2.82 21.89 -2.15
N GLY A 31 -1.97 21.03 -1.60
CA GLY A 31 -2.35 19.71 -1.08
C GLY A 31 -2.87 18.76 -2.15
N LEU A 32 -2.46 18.92 -3.41
CA LEU A 32 -2.92 18.09 -4.54
C LEU A 32 -2.11 16.80 -4.70
N LEU A 33 -0.99 16.69 -4.01
CA LEU A 33 -0.15 15.50 -4.04
C LEU A 33 -0.64 14.50 -2.99
N SER A 34 -0.88 13.27 -3.42
CA SER A 34 -1.28 12.17 -2.53
C SER A 34 -0.46 10.92 -2.80
N CYS A 35 -0.20 10.16 -1.75
CA CYS A 35 0.45 8.87 -1.87
C CYS A 35 -0.47 7.87 -2.59
N PRO A 36 -0.06 7.26 -3.72
CA PRO A 36 -0.90 6.30 -4.45
C PRO A 36 -1.09 4.97 -3.68
N VAL A 37 -0.35 4.76 -2.60
CA VAL A 37 -0.46 3.57 -1.75
C VAL A 37 -1.47 3.79 -0.64
N CYS A 38 -1.36 4.88 0.12
CA CYS A 38 -2.18 5.07 1.32
C CYS A 38 -3.09 6.29 1.32
N GLY A 39 -3.07 7.11 0.26
CA GLY A 39 -3.88 8.33 0.15
C GLY A 39 -3.38 9.50 1.02
N ALA A 40 -2.31 9.33 1.79
CA ALA A 40 -1.76 10.41 2.62
C ALA A 40 -1.29 11.59 1.75
N THR A 41 -1.68 12.80 2.12
CA THR A 41 -1.29 14.05 1.43
C THR A 41 0.02 14.62 1.97
N ALA A 42 0.46 14.16 3.14
CA ALA A 42 1.78 14.47 3.68
C ALA A 42 2.86 13.72 2.87
N VAL A 43 3.41 14.40 1.87
CA VAL A 43 4.45 13.89 0.96
C VAL A 43 5.66 14.83 0.96
N GLN A 44 6.85 14.27 0.84
CA GLN A 44 8.11 15.00 0.79
C GLN A 44 9.00 14.51 -0.36
N LYS A 45 9.74 15.44 -0.97
CA LYS A 45 10.76 15.12 -1.97
C LYS A 45 11.97 14.49 -1.30
N MET A 46 12.40 13.34 -1.82
CA MET A 46 13.61 12.66 -1.37
C MET A 46 14.86 13.35 -1.94
N LEU A 47 15.93 13.37 -1.15
CA LEU A 47 17.24 13.81 -1.62
C LEU A 47 17.79 12.75 -2.59
N SER A 48 17.96 13.12 -3.87
CA SER A 48 18.66 12.27 -4.83
C SER A 48 20.15 12.26 -4.47
N ALA A 49 20.61 11.24 -3.75
CA ALA A 49 22.02 11.09 -3.46
C ALA A 49 22.77 10.78 -4.77
N PRO A 50 23.75 11.61 -5.20
CA PRO A 50 24.60 11.25 -6.32
C PRO A 50 25.36 9.98 -5.94
N ARG A 51 25.25 8.93 -6.76
CA ARG A 51 26.04 7.71 -6.60
C ARG A 51 27.51 8.04 -6.87
N LEU A 52 28.25 8.39 -5.81
CA LEU A 52 29.69 8.50 -5.83
C LEU A 52 30.26 7.08 -5.97
N ASN A 53 30.64 6.70 -7.19
CA ASN A 53 31.46 5.52 -7.42
C ASN A 53 32.89 5.81 -6.91
N LEU A 54 33.11 5.71 -5.61
CA LEU A 54 34.45 5.70 -5.05
C LEU A 54 35.08 4.34 -5.39
N GLY A 55 36.00 4.35 -6.36
CA GLY A 55 36.76 3.19 -6.78
C GLY A 55 37.53 2.56 -5.63
N ARG A 56 37.53 1.22 -5.59
CA ARG A 56 38.27 0.37 -4.66
C ARG A 56 39.74 0.79 -4.54
N GLY A 57 40.17 1.11 -3.33
CA GLY A 57 41.57 1.06 -2.91
C GLY A 57 41.68 0.16 -1.68
N ASP A 58 42.26 -1.02 -1.86
CA ASP A 58 42.61 -1.95 -0.80
C ASP A 58 43.64 -1.32 0.17
N GLY A 59 43.39 -1.43 1.47
CA GLY A 59 44.28 -1.01 2.55
C GLY A 59 43.76 -1.48 3.91
N VAL A 60 44.40 -2.52 4.44
CA VAL A 60 44.02 -3.42 5.53
C VAL A 60 44.26 -2.84 6.95
N ALA A 61 43.58 -3.48 7.93
CA ALA A 61 43.72 -3.47 9.40
C ALA A 61 42.86 -2.42 10.15
N THR A 62 41.92 -2.79 11.03
CA THR A 62 42.10 -3.72 12.17
C THR A 62 40.74 -4.30 12.63
N GLY A 63 40.66 -5.61 12.90
CA GLY A 63 39.56 -6.25 13.67
C GLY A 63 39.60 -5.83 15.14
N GLU A 64 38.65 -6.11 16.03
CA GLU A 64 37.51 -7.02 16.12
C GLU A 64 36.55 -6.41 17.18
N ALA A 65 35.26 -6.72 17.11
CA ALA A 65 34.15 -6.21 17.93
C ALA A 65 34.18 -6.60 19.43
N PRO A 66 33.18 -6.14 20.24
CA PRO A 66 31.98 -6.98 20.37
C PRO A 66 30.65 -6.22 20.21
N ALA A 67 29.64 -7.01 19.84
CA ALA A 67 28.33 -6.66 19.32
C ALA A 67 27.38 -5.89 20.26
N PRO A 68 26.38 -5.23 19.67
CA PRO A 68 25.03 -5.21 20.20
C PRO A 68 24.03 -5.93 19.27
N GLN A 69 22.99 -6.41 19.91
CA GLN A 69 21.95 -7.35 19.47
C GLN A 69 21.06 -6.79 18.33
N PRO A 70 20.40 -7.66 17.55
CA PRO A 70 19.44 -7.23 16.53
C PRO A 70 18.15 -6.76 17.19
N ALA A 71 17.98 -5.44 17.30
CA ALA A 71 16.65 -4.86 17.43
C ALA A 71 15.90 -5.10 16.11
N ALA A 72 14.70 -5.67 16.22
CA ALA A 72 13.76 -5.90 15.13
C ALA A 72 13.35 -4.55 14.51
N GLY A 73 14.18 -4.05 13.59
CA GLY A 73 13.83 -2.98 12.67
C GLY A 73 12.98 -3.59 11.57
N SER A 74 11.75 -3.10 11.45
CA SER A 74 10.82 -3.33 10.35
C SER A 74 11.52 -3.22 9.00
N GLN A 75 11.94 -4.38 8.47
CA GLN A 75 12.37 -4.51 7.10
C GLN A 75 11.13 -4.26 6.25
N GLY A 76 11.09 -3.08 5.60
CA GLY A 76 10.19 -2.88 4.47
C GLY A 76 10.38 -4.07 3.54
N ALA A 77 9.28 -4.77 3.26
CA ALA A 77 9.28 -5.87 2.32
C ALA A 77 10.06 -5.44 1.07
N PRO A 78 10.98 -6.26 0.53
CA PRO A 78 11.70 -5.90 -0.69
C PRO A 78 10.66 -5.49 -1.73
N ALA A 79 10.87 -4.38 -2.43
CA ALA A 79 9.85 -3.76 -3.30
C ALA A 79 9.17 -4.77 -4.26
N GLY A 80 9.87 -5.84 -4.65
CA GLY A 80 9.32 -6.96 -5.42
C GLY A 80 8.26 -7.81 -4.70
N LEU A 81 8.34 -7.99 -3.38
CA LEU A 81 7.32 -8.67 -2.58
C LEU A 81 6.06 -7.81 -2.48
N GLN A 82 6.21 -6.50 -2.28
CA GLN A 82 5.07 -5.57 -2.23
C GLN A 82 4.30 -5.55 -3.56
N ALA A 83 5.02 -5.50 -4.69
CA ALA A 83 4.41 -5.54 -6.02
C ALA A 83 3.65 -6.85 -6.29
N GLN A 84 4.17 -7.99 -5.83
CA GLN A 84 3.53 -9.29 -5.96
C GLN A 84 2.25 -9.38 -5.12
N VAL A 85 2.27 -8.88 -3.87
CA VAL A 85 1.08 -8.82 -3.01
C VAL A 85 -0.01 -7.97 -3.65
N LEU A 86 0.34 -6.78 -4.16
CA LEU A 86 -0.63 -5.91 -4.84
C LEU A 86 -1.23 -6.56 -6.09
N ARG A 87 -0.44 -7.30 -6.87
CA ARG A 87 -0.94 -8.05 -8.03
C ARG A 87 -1.93 -9.13 -7.60
N ALA A 88 -1.57 -9.93 -6.59
CA ALA A 88 -2.44 -10.99 -6.08
C ALA A 88 -3.76 -10.41 -5.53
N MET A 89 -3.70 -9.29 -4.80
CA MET A 89 -4.90 -8.59 -4.33
C MET A 89 -5.78 -8.13 -5.48
N ARG A 90 -5.22 -7.54 -6.53
CA ARG A 90 -5.99 -7.13 -7.73
C ARG A 90 -6.67 -8.32 -8.41
N GLU A 91 -5.98 -9.45 -8.53
CA GLU A 91 -6.55 -10.66 -9.14
C GLU A 91 -7.70 -11.24 -8.30
N LEU A 92 -7.54 -11.29 -6.97
CA LEU A 92 -8.61 -11.71 -6.05
C LEU A 92 -9.84 -10.80 -6.19
N ILE A 93 -9.61 -9.49 -6.20
CA ILE A 93 -10.68 -8.50 -6.36
C ILE A 93 -11.38 -8.71 -7.71
N ALA A 94 -10.65 -8.86 -8.80
CA ALA A 94 -11.23 -9.11 -10.13
C ALA A 94 -12.10 -10.39 -10.21
N ARG A 95 -11.88 -11.36 -9.31
CA ARG A 95 -12.63 -12.63 -9.24
C ARG A 95 -13.77 -12.61 -8.20
N THR A 96 -14.06 -11.46 -7.61
CA THR A 96 -15.14 -11.28 -6.62
C THR A 96 -16.23 -10.39 -7.18
N GLU A 97 -17.49 -10.74 -6.90
CA GLU A 97 -18.66 -9.93 -7.22
C GLU A 97 -18.82 -8.79 -6.22
N ASP A 98 -19.00 -7.56 -6.70
CA ASP A 98 -19.21 -6.39 -5.84
C ASP A 98 -20.70 -6.19 -5.53
N VAL A 99 -21.12 -6.57 -4.33
CA VAL A 99 -22.51 -6.44 -3.86
C VAL A 99 -22.77 -5.12 -3.12
N GLY A 100 -21.75 -4.25 -2.99
CA GLY A 100 -21.87 -2.93 -2.36
C GLY A 100 -22.35 -3.01 -0.91
N GLU A 101 -23.33 -2.18 -0.54
CA GLU A 101 -23.89 -2.09 0.82
C GLU A 101 -24.68 -3.35 1.23
N ARG A 102 -25.00 -4.26 0.29
CA ARG A 102 -25.71 -5.51 0.59
C ARG A 102 -24.81 -6.63 1.12
N PHE A 103 -23.55 -6.33 1.39
CA PHE A 103 -22.55 -7.34 1.77
C PHE A 103 -22.97 -8.15 3.00
N ALA A 104 -23.46 -7.50 4.05
CA ALA A 104 -23.84 -8.18 5.28
C ALA A 104 -25.00 -9.16 5.07
N ASP A 105 -26.02 -8.76 4.30
CA ASP A 105 -27.19 -9.58 4.02
C ASP A 105 -26.83 -10.78 3.13
N GLU A 106 -26.06 -10.56 2.06
CA GLU A 106 -25.61 -11.64 1.16
C GLU A 106 -24.69 -12.62 1.90
N ALA A 107 -23.80 -12.14 2.78
CA ALA A 107 -22.90 -12.99 3.55
C ALA A 107 -23.68 -13.90 4.53
N ARG A 108 -24.70 -13.36 5.21
CA ARG A 108 -25.60 -14.16 6.06
C ARG A 108 -26.42 -15.15 5.24
N ALA A 109 -27.03 -14.72 4.14
CA ALA A 109 -27.81 -15.59 3.27
C ALA A 109 -26.96 -16.75 2.71
N MET A 110 -25.71 -16.48 2.33
CA MET A 110 -24.74 -17.50 1.94
C MET A 110 -24.43 -18.46 3.11
N HIS A 111 -24.11 -17.94 4.30
CA HIS A 111 -23.79 -18.73 5.48
C HIS A 111 -24.94 -19.67 5.90
N HIS A 112 -26.19 -19.21 5.81
CA HIS A 112 -27.38 -20.01 6.09
C HIS A 112 -27.81 -20.93 4.93
N GLY A 113 -27.16 -20.84 3.77
CA GLY A 113 -27.46 -21.66 2.59
C GLY A 113 -28.74 -21.26 1.85
N GLU A 114 -29.22 -20.03 2.03
CA GLU A 114 -30.38 -19.48 1.32
C GLU A 114 -30.05 -19.16 -0.15
N ILE A 115 -28.79 -18.81 -0.41
CA ILE A 115 -28.28 -18.52 -1.75
C ILE A 115 -26.99 -19.30 -2.05
N GLU A 116 -26.64 -19.38 -3.33
CA GLU A 116 -25.43 -20.06 -3.79
C GLU A 116 -24.15 -19.40 -3.26
N GLN A 117 -23.19 -20.24 -2.84
CA GLN A 117 -21.87 -19.83 -2.39
C GLN A 117 -21.03 -19.28 -3.55
N ARG A 118 -20.61 -18.02 -3.45
CA ARG A 118 -19.75 -17.35 -4.43
C ARG A 118 -18.86 -16.31 -3.78
N SER A 119 -17.78 -15.92 -4.43
CA SER A 119 -16.85 -14.90 -3.92
C SER A 119 -17.49 -13.51 -4.01
N ILE A 120 -17.92 -12.95 -2.90
CA ILE A 120 -18.50 -11.60 -2.83
C ILE A 120 -17.58 -10.61 -2.13
N ARG A 121 -17.67 -9.33 -2.51
CA ARG A 121 -17.07 -8.19 -1.82
C ARG A 121 -18.11 -7.07 -1.69
N GLY A 122 -17.96 -6.22 -0.70
CA GLY A 122 -18.79 -5.03 -0.58
C GLY A 122 -18.40 -4.17 0.61
N ARG A 123 -19.33 -3.35 1.08
CA ARG A 123 -19.12 -2.41 2.19
C ARG A 123 -20.03 -2.75 3.35
N THR A 124 -19.51 -2.51 4.54
CA THR A 124 -20.25 -2.61 5.79
C THR A 124 -19.55 -1.74 6.85
N THR A 125 -20.22 -1.45 7.96
CA THR A 125 -19.62 -0.73 9.06
C THR A 125 -18.71 -1.65 9.89
N PRO A 126 -17.72 -1.10 10.63
CA PRO A 126 -16.87 -1.91 11.51
C PRO A 126 -17.65 -2.68 12.59
N ASP A 127 -18.79 -2.15 13.04
CA ASP A 127 -19.64 -2.80 14.04
C ASP A 127 -20.35 -4.02 13.44
N VAL A 128 -20.98 -3.86 12.27
CA VAL A 128 -21.62 -4.97 11.55
C VAL A 128 -20.60 -6.02 11.11
N ALA A 129 -19.39 -5.62 10.70
CA ALA A 129 -18.32 -6.56 10.40
C ALA A 129 -17.95 -7.44 11.61
N ARG A 130 -17.98 -6.90 12.83
CA ARG A 130 -17.74 -7.68 14.05
C ARG A 130 -18.87 -8.66 14.32
N GLU A 131 -20.12 -8.21 14.17
CA GLU A 131 -21.30 -9.08 14.31
C GLU A 131 -21.20 -10.29 13.38
N LEU A 132 -20.83 -10.09 12.10
CA LEU A 132 -20.63 -11.19 11.15
C LEU A 132 -19.58 -12.20 11.65
N ILE A 133 -18.46 -11.74 12.20
CA ILE A 133 -17.41 -12.62 12.73
C ILE A 133 -17.91 -13.38 13.98
N ASP A 134 -18.63 -12.72 14.87
CA ASP A 134 -19.22 -13.32 16.08
C ASP A 134 -20.31 -14.36 15.73
N GLU A 135 -21.03 -14.14 14.63
CA GLU A 135 -21.97 -15.09 14.02
C GLU A 135 -21.26 -16.29 13.36
N GLY A 136 -19.94 -16.25 13.18
CA GLY A 136 -19.15 -17.29 12.53
C GLY A 136 -19.04 -17.16 11.01
N ILE A 137 -19.26 -15.96 10.47
CA ILE A 137 -19.13 -15.64 9.05
C ILE A 137 -17.72 -15.12 8.78
N ASP A 138 -16.93 -15.91 8.04
CA ASP A 138 -15.56 -15.55 7.68
C ASP A 138 -15.53 -14.37 6.71
N ILE A 139 -15.01 -13.23 7.18
CA ILE A 139 -14.80 -12.03 6.37
C ILE A 139 -13.36 -11.54 6.46
N LEU A 140 -12.87 -10.91 5.38
CA LEU A 140 -11.54 -10.32 5.31
C LEU A 140 -11.66 -8.81 5.05
N PRO A 141 -11.21 -7.94 5.98
CA PRO A 141 -11.19 -6.50 5.73
C PRO A 141 -10.17 -6.15 4.65
N LEU A 142 -10.62 -5.45 3.60
CA LEU A 142 -9.76 -4.96 2.53
C LEU A 142 -9.34 -3.51 2.79
N PRO A 143 -8.07 -3.15 2.59
CA PRO A 143 -7.61 -1.77 2.72
C PRO A 143 -8.20 -0.90 1.60
N ASP A 144 -8.61 0.32 1.93
CA ASP A 144 -9.03 1.31 0.94
C ASP A 144 -7.80 1.89 0.22
N LEU A 145 -7.37 1.20 -0.85
CA LEU A 145 -6.25 1.61 -1.69
C LEU A 145 -6.79 2.34 -2.94
N PRO A 146 -6.37 3.59 -3.22
CA PRO A 146 -6.82 4.30 -4.41
C PRO A 146 -6.43 3.57 -5.72
N ALA A 147 -5.30 2.85 -5.71
CA ALA A 147 -4.82 2.02 -6.82
C ALA A 147 -5.67 0.77 -7.14
N VAL A 148 -6.78 0.57 -6.42
CA VAL A 148 -7.73 -0.54 -6.59
C VAL A 148 -9.10 -0.03 -7.08
N LYS A 149 -9.38 1.27 -6.94
CA LYS A 149 -10.67 1.87 -7.31
C LYS A 149 -10.85 2.11 -8.81
N GLU A 150 -9.76 2.19 -9.58
CA GLU A 150 -9.84 2.39 -11.03
C GLU A 150 -8.75 1.57 -11.74
N THR A 151 -9.16 0.56 -12.50
CA THR A 151 -8.51 0.31 -13.78
C THR A 151 -8.67 1.58 -14.61
N LEU A 152 -7.68 2.49 -14.55
CA LEU A 152 -7.60 3.60 -15.50
C LEU A 152 -7.57 3.00 -16.90
N GLN A 153 -8.70 3.13 -17.60
CA GLN A 153 -8.77 3.08 -19.06
C GLN A 153 -8.55 4.47 -19.61
#